data_AF-A0A444W9K2-F1
#
_entry.id   AF-A0A444W9K2-F1
#
_cell.length_a   1.000
_cell.length_b   1.000
_cell.length_c   1.000
_cell.angle_alpha   90.00
_cell.angle_beta   90.00
_cell.angle_gamma   90.00
#
_symmetry.space_group_name_H-M   'P 1'
#
loop_
_entity.id
_entity.type
_entity.pdbx_description
1 polymer ?
#
loop_
_entity_poly.entity_id
_entity_poly.type
_entity_poly.pdbx_seq_one_letter_code
_entity_poly.pdbx_strand_id
1 'polypeptide(L)'
;MKENFKVILTAFEEAGIEMGTVQFSITEYSLKTRLSFKFENFSEFLEFLQLHKSNDADKVADIHNIIVEQGINPESFFYVNFFKSKVTEL
;
A
#
# COMPACT_ATOMS: atom_id res chain seq x y z
N MET A 1 -2.39 -14.83 -8.46
CA MET A 1 -2.67 -13.48 -7.93
C MET A 1 -3.89 -13.59 -7.03
N LYS A 2 -3.79 -13.15 -5.78
CA LYS A 2 -4.89 -13.23 -4.81
C LYS A 2 -6.10 -12.40 -5.28
N GLU A 3 -7.30 -12.79 -4.88
CA GLU A 3 -8.54 -12.11 -5.29
C GLU A 3 -8.61 -10.66 -4.77
N ASN A 4 -8.11 -10.39 -3.57
CA ASN A 4 -8.02 -9.03 -3.01
C ASN A 4 -7.19 -8.09 -3.89
N PHE A 5 -6.08 -8.56 -4.47
CA PHE A 5 -5.23 -7.72 -5.32
C PHE A 5 -5.93 -7.29 -6.60
N LYS A 6 -6.79 -8.14 -7.17
CA LYS A 6 -7.60 -7.76 -8.34
C LYS A 6 -8.56 -6.62 -8.02
N VAL A 7 -9.16 -6.64 -6.82
CA VAL A 7 -10.05 -5.57 -6.36
C VAL A 7 -9.29 -4.25 -6.21
N ILE A 8 -8.09 -4.29 -5.65
CA ILE A 8 -7.25 -3.09 -5.49
C ILE A 8 -6.86 -2.52 -6.86
N LEU A 9 -6.40 -3.36 -7.79
CA LEU A 9 -6.02 -2.94 -9.14
C LEU A 9 -7.22 -2.37 -9.92
N THR A 10 -8.39 -3.00 -9.81
CA THR A 10 -9.62 -2.48 -10.43
C THR A 10 -9.96 -1.10 -9.88
N ALA A 11 -9.86 -0.91 -8.56
CA ALA A 11 -10.10 0.39 -7.93
C ALA A 11 -9.08 1.45 -8.37
N PHE A 12 -7.84 1.06 -8.68
CA PHE A 12 -6.85 1.98 -9.24
C PHE A 12 -7.22 2.38 -10.67
N GLU A 13 -7.63 1.43 -11.50
CA GLU A 13 -8.11 1.70 -12.86
C GLU A 13 -9.32 2.64 -12.86
N GLU A 14 -10.31 2.39 -12.01
CA GLU A 14 -11.49 3.25 -11.84
C GLU A 14 -11.13 4.66 -11.32
N ALA A 15 -10.06 4.77 -10.53
CA ALA A 15 -9.57 6.04 -10.00
C ALA A 15 -8.58 6.76 -10.95
N GLY A 16 -8.21 6.15 -12.08
CA GLY A 16 -7.18 6.68 -12.98
C GLY A 16 -5.81 6.80 -12.32
N ILE A 17 -5.46 5.82 -11.47
CA ILE A 17 -4.18 5.71 -10.76
C ILE A 17 -3.32 4.65 -11.45
N GLU A 18 -2.08 5.01 -11.76
CA GLU A 18 -1.08 4.06 -12.27
C GLU A 18 -0.25 3.52 -11.11
N MET A 19 0.03 2.21 -11.12
CA MET A 19 0.80 1.55 -10.05
C MET A 19 2.19 2.18 -9.83
N GLY A 20 2.81 2.74 -10.87
CA GLY A 20 4.12 3.40 -10.77
C GLY A 20 4.10 4.79 -10.13
N THR A 21 2.93 5.41 -9.98
CA THR A 21 2.79 6.80 -9.49
C THR A 21 1.91 6.89 -8.24
N VAL A 22 1.38 5.76 -7.77
CA VAL A 22 0.54 5.69 -6.57
C VAL A 22 1.37 5.98 -5.33
N GLN A 23 0.84 6.85 -4.47
CA GLN A 23 1.35 7.03 -3.11
C GLN A 23 0.40 6.37 -2.13
N PHE A 24 0.91 6.07 -0.94
CA PHE A 24 0.11 5.44 0.11
C PHE A 24 0.47 5.96 1.49
N SER A 25 -0.46 5.74 2.41
CA SER A 25 -0.28 5.94 3.85
C SER A 25 -0.84 4.72 4.58
N ILE A 26 -0.30 4.42 5.76
CA ILE A 26 -0.66 3.21 6.52
C ILE A 26 -1.29 3.63 7.84
N THR A 27 -2.41 3.01 8.19
CA THR A 27 -3.21 3.30 9.39
C THR A 27 -3.75 2.02 10.01
N GLU A 28 -4.01 2.01 11.33
CA GLU A 28 -4.64 0.86 12.01
C GLU A 28 -6.12 0.68 11.65
N TYR A 29 -6.74 1.73 11.09
CA TYR A 29 -8.17 1.80 10.77
C TYR A 29 -8.39 2.25 9.32
N SER A 30 -9.53 1.88 8.74
CA SER A 30 -9.91 2.35 7.40
C SER A 30 -10.28 3.83 7.41
N LEU A 31 -9.81 4.57 6.41
CA LEU A 31 -10.25 5.95 6.16
C LEU A 31 -11.62 6.02 5.45
N LYS A 32 -12.31 4.88 5.26
CA LYS A 32 -13.61 4.78 4.57
C LYS A 32 -13.61 5.36 3.15
N THR A 33 -12.45 5.37 2.50
CA THR A 33 -12.31 5.73 1.09
C THR A 33 -12.35 4.47 0.22
N ARG A 34 -12.69 4.62 -1.06
CA ARG A 34 -12.64 3.52 -2.03
C ARG A 34 -11.23 2.97 -2.31
N LEU A 35 -10.20 3.69 -1.82
CA LEU A 35 -8.79 3.36 -1.98
C LEU A 35 -8.14 2.96 -0.64
N SER A 36 -8.95 2.63 0.37
CA SER A 36 -8.51 2.14 1.66
C SER A 36 -8.71 0.62 1.70
N PHE A 37 -7.61 -0.13 1.75
CA PHE A 37 -7.64 -1.58 1.72
C PHE A 37 -6.94 -2.19 2.92
N LYS A 38 -7.55 -3.24 3.47
CA LYS A 38 -6.96 -4.02 4.56
C LYS A 38 -5.92 -4.99 3.99
N PHE A 39 -4.75 -5.03 4.62
CA PHE A 39 -3.74 -6.04 4.44
C PHE A 39 -3.59 -6.83 5.73
N GLU A 40 -3.43 -8.14 5.65
CA GLU A 40 -3.35 -9.03 6.81
C GLU A 40 -2.04 -8.85 7.58
N ASN A 41 -0.96 -8.46 6.89
CA ASN A 41 0.34 -8.14 7.47
C ASN A 41 1.27 -7.50 6.42
N PHE A 42 2.49 -7.17 6.87
CA PHE A 42 3.54 -6.58 6.04
C PHE A 42 3.93 -7.46 4.85
N SER A 43 3.99 -8.78 5.02
CA SER A 43 4.35 -9.72 3.94
C SER A 43 3.33 -9.69 2.79
N GLU A 44 2.03 -9.65 3.12
CA GLU A 44 0.99 -9.51 2.09
C GLU A 44 1.10 -8.18 1.33
N PHE A 45 1.44 -7.10 2.03
CA PHE A 45 1.61 -5.80 1.39
C PHE A 45 2.82 -5.78 0.44
N LEU A 46 3.96 -6.37 0.84
CA LEU A 46 5.12 -6.54 -0.03
C LEU A 46 4.83 -7.45 -1.24
N GLU A 47 3.96 -8.45 -1.07
CA GLU A 47 3.50 -9.30 -2.16
C GLU A 47 2.72 -8.48 -3.19
N PHE A 48 1.80 -7.62 -2.74
CA PHE A 48 1.03 -6.72 -3.59
C PHE A 48 1.92 -5.73 -4.36
N LEU A 49 2.90 -5.13 -3.67
CA LEU A 49 3.87 -4.22 -4.30
C LEU A 49 4.90 -4.95 -5.19
N GLN A 50 4.85 -6.28 -5.26
CA GLN A 50 5.81 -7.12 -5.96
C GLN A 50 7.26 -6.96 -5.45
N LEU A 51 7.43 -6.43 -4.24
CA LEU A 51 8.74 -6.20 -3.63
C LEU A 51 9.33 -7.46 -2.97
N HIS A 52 8.51 -8.47 -2.67
CA HIS A 52 8.98 -9.75 -2.13
C HIS A 52 9.97 -10.51 -3.04
N LYS A 53 10.04 -10.15 -4.33
CA LYS A 53 11.00 -10.70 -5.32
C LYS A 53 12.03 -9.69 -5.81
N SER A 54 11.91 -8.43 -5.41
CA SER A 54 12.85 -7.39 -5.80
C SER A 54 14.03 -7.35 -4.83
N ASN A 55 15.20 -7.03 -5.35
CA ASN A 55 16.40 -6.75 -4.55
C ASN A 55 16.37 -5.32 -3.92
N ASP A 56 15.21 -4.65 -3.92
CA ASP A 56 14.98 -3.32 -3.34
C ASP A 56 14.85 -3.41 -1.81
N ALA A 57 15.92 -3.83 -1.13
CA ALA A 57 15.97 -3.95 0.32
C ALA A 57 15.69 -2.61 1.03
N ASP A 58 16.18 -1.49 0.46
CA ASP A 58 15.93 -0.14 0.98
C ASP A 58 14.44 0.19 1.02
N LYS A 59 13.71 -0.01 -0.09
CA LYS A 59 12.26 0.25 -0.10
C LYS A 59 11.49 -0.63 0.88
N VAL A 60 11.89 -1.89 1.02
CA VAL A 60 11.27 -2.78 2.01
C VAL A 60 11.51 -2.23 3.42
N ALA A 61 12.72 -1.79 3.73
CA ALA A 61 13.05 -1.18 5.02
C ALA A 61 12.29 0.13 5.27
N ASP A 62 12.18 1.00 4.26
CA ASP A 62 11.41 2.25 4.34
C ASP A 62 9.94 1.98 4.68
N ILE A 63 9.29 1.04 3.98
CA ILE A 63 7.89 0.70 4.25
C ILE A 63 7.72 0.10 5.64
N HIS A 64 8.64 -0.78 6.05
CA HIS A 64 8.64 -1.34 7.39
C HIS A 64 8.73 -0.24 8.45
N ASN A 65 9.64 0.73 8.27
CA ASN A 65 9.79 1.86 9.17
C ASN A 65 8.53 2.70 9.24
N ILE A 66 7.87 3.01 8.10
CA ILE A 66 6.60 3.74 8.09
C ILE A 66 5.55 3.03 8.97
N ILE A 67 5.43 1.70 8.89
CA ILE A 67 4.48 0.93 9.70
C ILE A 67 4.81 1.08 11.19
N VAL A 68 6.08 0.89 11.56
CA VAL A 68 6.53 0.96 12.96
C VAL A 68 6.44 2.38 13.52
N GLU A 69 6.76 3.41 12.74
CA GLU A 69 6.67 4.82 13.13
C GLU A 69 5.22 5.26 13.38
N GLN A 70 4.25 4.63 12.71
CA GLN A 70 2.82 4.83 13.00
C GLN A 70 2.36 4.05 14.24
N GLY A 71 3.26 3.35 14.95
CA GLY A 71 2.93 2.54 16.12
C GLY A 71 2.24 1.22 15.78
N ILE A 72 2.28 0.79 14.52
CA ILE A 72 1.56 -0.38 14.02
C ILE A 72 2.48 -1.59 14.08
N ASN A 73 1.96 -2.73 14.54
CA ASN A 73 2.68 -4.00 14.47
C ASN A 73 2.67 -4.53 13.02
N PRO A 74 3.83 -4.71 12.36
CA PRO A 74 3.91 -5.22 10.99
C PRO A 74 3.40 -6.65 10.81
N GLU A 75 3.29 -7.43 11.89
CA GLU A 75 2.69 -8.78 11.86
C GLU A 75 1.17 -8.76 12.06
N SER A 76 0.60 -7.61 12.44
CA SER A 76 -0.85 -7.41 12.55
C SER A 76 -1.42 -6.83 11.26
N PHE A 77 -2.75 -6.91 11.14
CA PHE A 77 -3.41 -6.27 10.01
C PHE A 77 -3.32 -4.75 10.11
N PHE A 78 -3.33 -4.10 8.95
CA PHE A 78 -3.40 -2.65 8.83
C PHE A 78 -4.11 -2.26 7.55
N TYR A 79 -4.46 -0.98 7.45
CA TYR A 79 -5.06 -0.40 6.26
C TYR A 79 -4.02 0.41 5.51
N VAL A 80 -3.96 0.19 4.20
CA VAL A 80 -3.19 1.00 3.27
C VAL A 80 -4.17 1.88 2.51
N ASN A 81 -3.97 3.18 2.60
CA ASN A 81 -4.79 4.18 1.94
C ASN A 81 -4.02 4.75 0.77
N PHE A 82 -4.42 4.38 -0.44
CA PHE A 82 -3.79 4.83 -1.67
C PHE A 82 -4.36 6.16 -2.13
N PHE A 83 -3.51 6.97 -2.74
CA PHE A 83 -3.87 8.24 -3.33
C PHE A 83 -2.97 8.52 -4.53
N LYS A 84 -3.51 9.27 -5.49
CA LYS A 84 -2.74 9.75 -6.63
C LYS A 84 -1.63 10.67 -6.11
N SER A 85 -0.42 10.51 -6.62
CA SER A 85 0.60 11.54 -6.44
C SER A 85 0.02 12.87 -6.91
N LYS A 86 -0.11 13.84 -6.00
CA LYS A 86 -0.15 15.25 -6.41
C LYS A 86 1.24 15.53 -6.97
N VAL A 87 1.44 15.29 -8.27
CA VAL A 87 2.47 16.03 -8.99
C VAL A 87 2.02 17.48 -8.83
N THR A 88 2.65 18.21 -7.91
CA THR A 88 2.65 19.66 -7.99
C THR A 88 3.27 19.96 -9.33
N GLU A 89 2.45 20.30 -10.32
CA GLU A 89 2.92 21.00 -11.50
C GLU A 89 3.62 22.26 -10.98
N LEU A 90 4.96 22.23 -10.98
CA LEU A 90 5.84 23.37 -10.73
C LEU A 90 6.11 24.07 -12.06
#